data_AF-A0A9E4T0D8-F1
#
_entry.id   AF-A0A9E4T0D8-F1
#
_cell.length_a   1.000
_cell.length_b   1.000
_cell.length_c   1.000
_cell.angle_alpha   90.00
_cell.angle_beta   90.00
_cell.angle_gamma   90.00
#
_symmetry.space_group_name_H-M   'P 1'
#
loop_
_entity.id
_entity.type
_entity.pdbx_description
1 polymer ?
#
loop_
_entity_poly.entity_id
_entity_poly.type
_entity_poly.pdbx_seq_one_letter_code
_entity_poly.pdbx_strand_id
1 'polypeptide(L)'
;MFEPFDYQFFVRGIIAATLVGGLCGMIGVYIVLKRMAYIGHGLSHAVLGGAVVSFVLSINFLVGATVWGFFCAQLIALTAKKQKIGADAAIGVITTASFAMGIVLISRYKSFTRDFEAALFGNILGVSMGDLMAI
;
A
#
# COMPACT_ATOMS: atom_id res chain seq x y z
N MET A 1 -19.49 -20.99 21.88
CA MET A 1 -18.30 -21.33 21.05
C MET A 1 -18.44 -20.90 19.58
N PHE A 2 -19.66 -20.69 19.06
CA PHE A 2 -19.90 -20.13 17.72
C PHE A 2 -20.44 -18.68 17.69
N GLU A 3 -20.59 -18.02 18.84
CA GLU A 3 -21.06 -16.62 18.93
C GLU A 3 -20.34 -15.58 18.04
N PRO A 4 -19.05 -15.70 17.67
CA PRO A 4 -18.40 -14.72 16.79
C PRO A 4 -18.93 -14.70 15.34
N PHE A 5 -19.53 -15.80 14.86
CA PHE A 5 -20.00 -15.91 13.46
C PHE A 5 -21.36 -15.26 13.21
N ASP A 6 -22.09 -14.89 14.27
CA ASP A 6 -23.37 -14.18 14.17
C ASP A 6 -23.17 -12.70 13.75
N TYR A 7 -21.99 -12.16 14.07
CA TYR A 7 -21.65 -10.79 13.73
C TYR A 7 -21.24 -10.65 12.27
N GLN A 8 -22.07 -9.93 11.49
CA GLN A 8 -21.79 -9.65 10.08
C GLN A 8 -20.43 -8.99 9.82
N PHE A 9 -19.91 -8.18 10.76
CA PHE A 9 -18.56 -7.59 10.63
C PHE A 9 -17.45 -8.65 10.65
N PHE A 10 -17.64 -9.74 11.40
CA PHE A 10 -16.64 -10.80 11.54
C PHE A 10 -16.63 -11.67 10.29
N VAL A 11 -17.81 -12.01 9.76
CA VAL A 11 -17.96 -12.74 8.48
C VAL A 11 -17.38 -11.93 7.32
N ARG A 12 -17.68 -10.61 7.24
CA ARG A 12 -17.10 -9.72 6.22
C ARG A 12 -15.58 -9.64 6.33
N GLY A 13 -15.04 -9.53 7.54
CA GLY A 13 -13.60 -9.51 7.78
C GLY A 13 -12.92 -10.79 7.30
N ILE A 14 -13.51 -11.96 7.54
CA ILE A 14 -12.99 -13.26 7.06
C ILE A 14 -13.02 -13.35 5.53
N ILE A 15 -14.11 -12.92 4.89
CA ILE A 15 -14.22 -12.94 3.42
C ILE A 15 -13.18 -12.00 2.80
N ALA A 16 -13.05 -10.77 3.33
CA ALA A 16 -12.06 -9.81 2.87
C ALA A 16 -10.63 -10.35 3.03
N ALA A 17 -10.29 -10.92 4.20
CA ALA A 17 -8.98 -11.54 4.43
C ALA A 17 -8.67 -12.67 3.44
N THR A 18 -9.67 -13.49 3.12
CA THR A 18 -9.52 -14.62 2.19
C THR A 18 -9.30 -14.15 0.76
N LEU A 19 -10.08 -13.16 0.30
CA LEU A 19 -9.93 -12.57 -1.03
C LEU A 19 -8.57 -11.87 -1.20
N VAL A 20 -8.21 -11.01 -0.25
CA VAL A 20 -6.93 -10.29 -0.26
C VAL A 20 -5.76 -11.27 -0.16
N GLY A 21 -5.84 -12.27 0.72
CA GLY A 21 -4.83 -13.32 0.84
C GLY A 21 -4.64 -14.11 -0.45
N GLY A 22 -5.72 -14.47 -1.13
CA GLY A 22 -5.67 -15.15 -2.43
C GLY A 22 -5.01 -14.30 -3.52
N LEU A 23 -5.40 -13.03 -3.64
CA LEU A 23 -4.80 -12.08 -4.60
C LEU A 23 -3.32 -11.85 -4.33
N CYS A 24 -2.96 -11.55 -3.08
CA CYS A 24 -1.57 -11.35 -2.67
C CYS A 24 -0.72 -12.61 -2.89
N GLY A 25 -1.26 -13.81 -2.66
CA GLY A 25 -0.60 -15.08 -2.94
C GLY A 25 -0.28 -15.26 -4.42
N MET A 26 -1.25 -15.05 -5.31
CA MET A 26 -1.04 -15.16 -6.77
C MET A 26 -0.02 -14.15 -7.28
N ILE A 27 -0.15 -12.89 -6.84
CA ILE A 27 0.78 -11.81 -7.22
C ILE A 27 2.19 -12.09 -6.67
N GLY A 28 2.30 -12.63 -5.45
CA GLY A 28 3.56 -13.00 -4.82
C GLY A 28 4.34 -14.02 -5.64
N VAL A 29 3.67 -15.09 -6.11
CA VAL A 29 4.31 -16.10 -6.98
C VAL A 29 4.85 -15.44 -8.26
N TYR A 30 4.06 -14.60 -8.93
CA TYR A 30 4.49 -13.90 -10.15
C TYR A 30 5.73 -13.01 -9.90
N ILE A 31 5.74 -12.27 -8.79
CA ILE A 31 6.85 -11.38 -8.41
C ILE A 31 8.14 -12.17 -8.13
N VAL A 32 8.04 -13.33 -7.46
CA VAL A 32 9.18 -14.18 -7.15
C VAL A 32 9.81 -14.74 -8.43
N LEU A 33 9.00 -15.20 -9.40
CA LEU A 33 9.51 -15.67 -10.69
C LEU A 33 10.25 -14.56 -11.47
N LYS A 34 9.83 -13.30 -11.30
CA LYS A 34 10.47 -12.12 -11.90
C LYS A 34 11.76 -11.68 -11.21
N ARG A 35 12.23 -12.37 -10.16
CA ARG A 35 13.35 -11.94 -9.30
C ARG A 35 13.19 -10.52 -8.75
N MET A 36 11.95 -10.11 -8.45
CA MET A 36 11.65 -8.82 -7.83
C MET A 36 11.21 -9.00 -6.37
N ALA A 37 11.89 -9.87 -5.62
CA ALA A 37 11.45 -10.25 -4.27
C ALA A 37 11.33 -9.05 -3.31
N TYR A 38 12.12 -8.00 -3.51
CA TYR A 38 12.10 -6.79 -2.68
C TYR A 38 10.98 -5.80 -3.02
N ILE A 39 10.22 -6.01 -4.09
CA ILE A 39 9.21 -5.04 -4.54
C ILE A 39 8.11 -4.85 -3.50
N GLY A 40 7.71 -5.91 -2.78
CA GLY A 40 6.69 -5.83 -1.74
C GLY A 40 7.12 -4.94 -0.59
N HIS A 41 8.35 -5.13 -0.08
CA HIS A 41 8.90 -4.30 0.99
C HIS A 41 9.10 -2.84 0.54
N GLY A 42 9.63 -2.64 -0.67
CA GLY A 42 9.85 -1.31 -1.22
C GLY A 42 8.55 -0.53 -1.45
N LEU A 43 7.55 -1.17 -2.06
CA LEU A 43 6.29 -0.53 -2.39
C LEU A 43 5.55 -0.05 -1.13
N SER A 44 5.55 -0.84 -0.05
CA SER A 44 4.94 -0.45 1.23
C SER A 44 5.51 0.86 1.78
N HIS A 45 6.82 1.08 1.67
CA HIS A 45 7.45 2.33 2.07
C HIS A 45 7.27 3.46 1.06
N ALA A 46 7.18 3.14 -0.24
CA ALA A 46 6.98 4.14 -1.29
C ALA A 46 5.58 4.76 -1.24
N VAL A 47 4.55 3.96 -0.92
CA VAL A 47 3.15 4.39 -0.80
C VAL A 47 2.96 5.42 0.33
N LEU A 48 3.79 5.37 1.38
CA LEU A 48 3.78 6.34 2.48
C LEU A 48 3.97 7.78 1.98
N GLY A 49 4.82 7.99 0.97
CA GLY A 49 5.01 9.31 0.36
C GLY A 49 3.70 9.87 -0.23
N GLY A 50 2.99 9.04 -0.98
CA GLY A 50 1.71 9.40 -1.58
C GLY A 50 0.58 9.62 -0.59
N ALA A 51 0.53 8.78 0.45
CA ALA A 51 -0.40 8.94 1.57
C ALA A 51 -0.25 10.32 2.23
N VAL A 52 0.98 10.76 2.47
CA VAL A 52 1.28 12.09 3.04
C VAL A 52 0.90 13.20 2.06
N VAL A 53 1.22 13.06 0.77
CA VAL A 53 0.84 14.05 -0.26
C VAL A 53 -0.68 14.24 -0.31
N SER A 54 -1.43 13.16 -0.29
CA SER A 54 -2.90 13.17 -0.32
C SER A 54 -3.49 13.89 0.90
N PHE A 55 -2.89 13.67 2.06
CA PHE A 55 -3.28 14.33 3.30
C PHE A 55 -3.06 15.85 3.24
N VAL A 56 -1.90 16.30 2.74
CA VAL A 56 -1.60 17.73 2.55
C VAL A 56 -2.58 18.39 1.58
N LEU A 57 -2.98 17.68 0.53
CA LEU A 57 -3.95 18.13 -0.46
C LEU A 57 -5.42 18.03 0.01
N SER A 58 -5.68 17.49 1.21
CA SER A 58 -7.04 17.20 1.71
C SER A 58 -7.88 16.31 0.78
N ILE A 59 -7.22 15.41 0.04
CA ILE A 59 -7.85 14.42 -0.85
C ILE A 59 -8.01 13.10 -0.08
N ASN A 60 -8.96 12.26 -0.52
CA ASN A 60 -9.15 10.92 0.05
C ASN A 60 -7.83 10.12 0.07
N PHE A 61 -7.44 9.66 1.25
CA PHE A 61 -6.22 8.92 1.51
C PHE A 61 -6.05 7.72 0.58
N LEU A 62 -7.13 6.96 0.38
CA LEU A 62 -7.10 5.75 -0.44
C LEU A 62 -6.72 6.08 -1.89
N VAL A 63 -7.34 7.13 -2.44
CA VAL A 63 -7.14 7.52 -3.85
C VAL A 63 -5.69 7.91 -4.10
N GLY A 64 -5.13 8.79 -3.28
CA GLY A 64 -3.77 9.25 -3.56
C GLY A 64 -2.69 8.26 -3.11
N ALA A 65 -2.94 7.38 -2.13
CA ALA A 65 -2.06 6.24 -1.85
C ALA A 65 -2.02 5.27 -3.05
N THR A 66 -3.18 4.94 -3.64
CA THR A 66 -3.27 4.06 -4.83
C THR A 66 -2.61 4.68 -6.05
N VAL A 67 -2.90 5.95 -6.35
CA VAL A 67 -2.30 6.66 -7.51
C VAL A 67 -0.79 6.74 -7.37
N TRP A 68 -0.29 7.09 -6.19
CA TRP A 68 1.15 7.17 -5.94
C TRP A 68 1.83 5.81 -5.97
N GLY A 69 1.21 4.79 -5.39
CA GLY A 69 1.70 3.42 -5.46
C GLY A 69 1.82 2.92 -6.90
N PHE A 70 0.79 3.19 -7.71
CA PHE A 70 0.81 2.86 -9.14
C PHE A 70 1.91 3.62 -9.89
N PHE A 71 2.09 4.90 -9.59
CA PHE A 71 3.16 5.71 -10.17
C PHE A 71 4.56 5.18 -9.80
N CYS A 72 4.78 4.84 -8.53
CA CYS A 72 6.03 4.23 -8.06
C CYS A 72 6.28 2.87 -8.72
N ALA A 73 5.27 2.00 -8.78
CA ALA A 73 5.37 0.69 -9.44
C ALA A 73 5.75 0.84 -10.93
N GLN A 74 5.15 1.80 -11.64
CA GLN A 74 5.46 2.11 -13.03
C GLN A 74 6.91 2.59 -13.18
N LEU A 75 7.37 3.51 -12.33
CA LEU A 75 8.75 4.00 -12.33
C LEU A 75 9.76 2.87 -12.07
N ILE A 76 9.45 1.98 -11.13
CA ILE A 76 10.27 0.80 -10.82
C ILE A 76 10.34 -0.10 -12.05
N ALA A 77 9.21 -0.42 -12.67
CA ALA A 77 9.15 -1.29 -13.85
C ALA A 77 9.93 -0.71 -15.04
N LEU A 78 9.80 0.59 -15.31
CA LEU A 78 10.51 1.28 -16.38
C LEU A 78 12.03 1.33 -16.14
N THR A 79 12.43 1.57 -14.89
CA THR A 79 13.85 1.63 -14.51
C THR A 79 14.49 0.24 -14.54
N ALA A 80 13.78 -0.77 -14.03
CA ALA A 80 14.22 -2.17 -14.08
C ALA A 80 14.34 -2.70 -15.53
N LYS A 81 13.52 -2.22 -16.46
CA LYS A 81 13.58 -2.62 -17.88
C LYS A 81 14.84 -2.14 -18.61
N LYS A 82 15.48 -1.06 -18.15
CA LYS A 82 16.65 -0.46 -18.83
C LYS A 82 17.96 -1.26 -18.68
N GLN A 83 17.96 -2.44 -18.03
CA GLN A 83 19.07 -3.41 -17.85
C GLN A 83 20.40 -2.88 -17.27
N LYS A 84 20.60 -1.56 -17.15
CA LYS A 84 21.81 -0.95 -16.57
C LYS A 84 21.81 -0.95 -15.03
N ILE A 85 20.66 -1.16 -14.40
CA ILE A 85 20.47 -1.09 -12.94
C ILE A 85 19.71 -2.35 -12.51
N GLY A 86 20.19 -3.03 -11.47
CA GLY A 86 19.50 -4.19 -10.91
C GLY A 86 18.10 -3.83 -10.42
N ALA A 87 17.13 -4.72 -10.60
CA ALA A 87 15.74 -4.49 -10.19
C ALA A 87 15.63 -4.06 -8.72
N ASP A 88 16.39 -4.70 -7.84
CA ASP A 88 16.42 -4.39 -6.40
C ASP A 88 16.98 -2.99 -6.11
N ALA A 89 17.99 -2.54 -6.86
CA ALA A 89 18.55 -1.20 -6.72
C ALA A 89 17.56 -0.13 -7.19
N ALA A 90 16.83 -0.38 -8.29
CA ALA A 90 15.78 0.53 -8.77
C ALA A 90 14.64 0.66 -7.73
N ILE A 91 14.21 -0.47 -7.15
CA ILE A 91 13.21 -0.50 -6.08
C ILE A 91 13.69 0.34 -4.89
N GLY A 92 14.92 0.12 -4.43
CA GLY A 92 15.50 0.85 -3.30
C GLY A 92 15.52 2.37 -3.52
N VAL A 93 16.07 2.83 -4.65
CA VAL A 93 16.21 4.26 -4.95
C VAL A 93 14.83 4.96 -5.02
N ILE A 94 13.86 4.37 -5.73
CA ILE A 94 12.54 4.98 -5.90
C ILE A 94 11.76 4.99 -4.59
N THR A 95 11.88 3.93 -3.80
CA THR A 95 11.27 3.83 -2.47
C THR A 95 11.82 4.89 -1.54
N THR A 96 13.15 4.98 -1.41
CA THR A 96 13.80 5.96 -0.54
C THR A 96 13.51 7.39 -0.99
N ALA A 97 13.49 7.67 -2.30
CA ALA A 97 13.14 8.99 -2.81
C ALA A 97 11.68 9.37 -2.46
N SER A 98 10.74 8.45 -2.65
CA SER A 98 9.32 8.67 -2.31
C SER A 98 9.11 8.87 -0.82
N PHE A 99 9.80 8.09 0.00
CA PHE A 99 9.73 8.21 1.46
C PHE A 99 10.34 9.52 1.96
N ALA A 100 11.51 9.90 1.44
CA ALA A 100 12.15 11.18 1.75
C ALA A 100 11.27 12.37 1.35
N MET A 101 10.62 12.30 0.18
CA MET A 101 9.65 13.30 -0.24
C MET A 101 8.51 13.43 0.77
N GLY A 102 7.92 12.30 1.21
CA GLY A 102 6.92 12.27 2.27
C GLY A 102 7.40 12.96 3.54
N ILE A 103 8.58 12.60 4.06
CA ILE A 103 9.16 13.20 5.28
C ILE A 103 9.33 14.72 5.14
N VAL A 104 9.81 15.21 3.99
CA VAL A 104 9.98 16.66 3.77
C VAL A 104 8.64 17.40 3.85
N LEU A 105 7.58 16.82 3.29
CA LEU A 105 6.21 17.36 3.41
C LEU A 105 5.74 17.36 4.88
N ILE A 106 5.90 16.25 5.60
CA ILE A 106 5.55 16.17 7.03
C ILE A 106 6.27 17.25 7.84
N SER A 107 7.57 17.42 7.60
CA SER A 107 8.41 18.39 8.31
C SER A 107 7.92 19.83 8.14
N ARG A 108 7.32 20.14 6.99
CA ARG A 108 6.73 21.47 6.72
C ARG A 108 5.34 21.65 7.31
N TYR A 109 4.52 20.61 7.33
CA TYR A 109 3.15 20.66 7.82
C TYR A 109 3.07 19.98 9.19
N LYS A 110 3.49 20.70 10.24
CA LYS A 110 3.63 20.29 11.66
C LYS A 110 2.36 19.74 12.34
N SER A 111 1.23 19.58 11.63
CA SER A 111 -0.09 19.25 12.17
C SER A 111 -0.37 17.74 12.20
N PHE A 112 0.63 16.96 12.62
CA PHE A 112 0.66 15.49 12.52
C PHE A 112 0.33 14.88 13.88
N THR A 113 -0.95 14.70 14.22
CA THR A 113 -1.33 14.12 15.53
C THR A 113 -2.65 13.35 15.52
N ARG A 114 -3.14 12.87 14.37
CA ARG A 114 -4.29 11.97 14.42
C ARG A 114 -4.22 10.87 13.37
N ASP A 115 -3.93 9.67 13.89
CA ASP A 115 -4.31 8.38 13.32
C ASP A 115 -3.67 7.96 11.99
N PHE A 116 -2.39 8.28 11.76
CA PHE A 116 -1.62 7.67 10.67
C PHE A 116 -1.58 6.15 10.77
N GLU A 117 -1.40 5.62 11.99
CA GLU A 117 -1.42 4.17 12.24
C GLU A 117 -2.79 3.56 11.93
N ALA A 118 -3.89 4.19 12.36
CA ALA A 118 -5.22 3.65 12.08
C ALA A 118 -5.57 3.73 10.58
N ALA A 119 -5.05 4.73 9.86
CA ALA A 119 -5.21 4.83 8.42
C ALA A 119 -4.33 3.83 7.64
N LEU A 120 -3.13 3.52 8.12
CA LEU A 120 -2.19 2.60 7.47
C LEU A 120 -2.52 1.13 7.73
N PHE A 121 -2.83 0.79 8.97
CA PHE A 121 -3.15 -0.58 9.36
C PHE A 121 -4.64 -0.88 9.14
N GLY A 122 -5.49 0.15 9.13
CA GLY A 122 -6.92 0.00 8.96
C GLY A 122 -7.56 -0.80 10.10
N ASN A 123 -8.85 -1.06 9.95
CA ASN A 123 -9.54 -2.02 10.80
C ASN A 123 -10.27 -3.02 9.90
N ILE A 124 -9.85 -4.29 9.93
CA ILE A 124 -10.47 -5.34 9.11
C ILE A 124 -11.92 -5.61 9.52
N LEU A 125 -12.30 -5.26 10.75
CA LEU A 125 -13.69 -5.34 11.22
C LEU A 125 -14.55 -4.15 10.74
N GLY A 126 -13.95 -3.09 10.20
CA GLY A 126 -14.63 -1.89 9.69
C GLY A 126 -15.03 -1.97 8.22
N VAL A 127 -14.78 -3.10 7.55
CA VAL A 127 -15.00 -3.28 6.10
C VAL A 127 -16.49 -3.17 5.77
N SER A 128 -16.83 -2.21 4.90
CA SER A 128 -18.19 -2.02 4.40
C SER A 128 -18.46 -2.93 3.20
N MET A 129 -19.74 -3.13 2.85
CA MET A 129 -20.12 -3.92 1.68
C MET A 129 -19.58 -3.32 0.37
N GLY A 130 -19.41 -2.00 0.33
CA GLY A 130 -18.78 -1.29 -0.80
C GLY A 130 -17.29 -1.59 -0.95
N ASP A 131 -16.56 -1.76 0.16
CA ASP A 131 -15.14 -2.11 0.14
C ASP A 131 -14.95 -3.56 -0.34
N LEU A 132 -15.87 -4.46 0.01
CA LEU A 132 -15.85 -5.86 -0.41
C LEU A 132 -16.02 -6.02 -1.93
N MET A 133 -16.76 -5.12 -2.59
CA MET A 133 -16.88 -5.08 -4.06
C MET A 133 -15.69 -4.42 -4.75
N ALA A 134 -14.90 -3.62 -4.01
CA ALA A 134 -13.74 -2.91 -4.57
C ALA A 134 -12.46 -3.77 -4.56
N ILE A 135 -12.40 -4.82 -3.73
CA ILE A 135 -11.37 -5.87 -3.74
C ILE A 135 -11.51 -6.73 -4.98
#